data_AF-A0A2G5WXZ4-F1
#
_entry.id   AF-A0A2G5WXZ4-F1
#
_cell.length_a   1.000
_cell.length_b   1.000
_cell.length_c   1.000
_cell.angle_alpha   90.00
_cell.angle_beta   90.00
_cell.angle_gamma   90.00
#
_symmetry.space_group_name_H-M   'P 1'
#
loop_
_entity.id
_entity.type
_entity.pdbx_description
1 polymer ?
#
loop_
_entity_poly.entity_id
_entity_poly.type
_entity_poly.pdbx_seq_one_letter_code
_entity_poly.pdbx_strand_id
1 'polypeptide(L)' 'MIPEEVENRIATYFFHRYLPDEIMEKVEVGLLTRCLGVEEEEIDMDELVLWAIHVIDDEIDPSLL' A
#
# COMPACT_ATOMS: atom_id res chain seq x y z
N MET A 1 5.66 -20.53 10.39
CA MET A 1 4.76 -19.60 9.70
C MET A 1 4.03 -18.81 10.76
N ILE A 2 4.00 -17.50 10.59
CA ILE A 2 3.17 -16.62 11.40
C ILE A 2 1.73 -16.75 10.84
N PRO A 3 0.66 -16.64 11.65
CA PRO A 3 -0.69 -16.61 11.12
C PRO A 3 -0.91 -15.41 10.19
N GLU A 4 -1.59 -15.60 9.07
CA GLU A 4 -1.85 -14.54 8.07
C GLU A 4 -2.49 -13.29 8.69
N GLU A 5 -3.47 -13.47 9.59
CA GLU A 5 -4.09 -12.35 10.32
C GLU A 5 -3.08 -11.54 11.14
N VAL A 6 -2.04 -12.19 11.68
CA VAL A 6 -0.97 -11.48 12.40
C VAL A 6 -0.12 -10.66 11.42
N GLU A 7 0.19 -11.20 10.24
CA GLU A 7 0.92 -10.48 9.18
C GLU A 7 0.12 -9.29 8.65
N ASN A 8 -1.17 -9.47 8.37
CA ASN A 8 -2.08 -8.41 7.92
C ASN A 8 -2.16 -7.27 8.92
N ARG A 9 -2.29 -7.57 10.22
CA ARG A 9 -2.31 -6.53 11.27
C ARG A 9 -0.99 -5.77 11.37
N ILE A 10 0.15 -6.45 11.18
CA ILE A 10 1.45 -5.79 11.13
C ILE A 10 1.53 -4.87 9.90
N ALA A 11 1.08 -5.34 8.73
CA ALA A 11 1.09 -4.56 7.49
C ALA A 11 0.19 -3.32 7.59
N THR A 12 -1.04 -3.45 8.07
CA THR A 12 -1.94 -2.30 8.32
C THR A 12 -1.33 -1.31 9.30
N TYR A 13 -0.71 -1.80 10.38
CA TYR A 13 -0.06 -0.92 11.34
C TYR A 13 1.13 -0.20 10.72
N PHE A 14 1.94 -0.89 9.92
CA PHE A 14 3.06 -0.29 9.21
C PHE A 14 2.61 0.81 8.25
N PHE A 15 1.59 0.51 7.45
CA PHE A 15 1.01 1.43 6.48
C PHE A 15 0.55 2.73 7.15
N HIS A 16 -0.17 2.66 8.26
CA HIS A 16 -0.71 3.86 8.92
C HIS A 16 0.21 4.52 9.95
N ARG A 17 1.29 3.87 10.40
CA ARG A 17 2.11 4.37 11.52
C ARG A 17 3.55 4.68 11.14
N TYR A 18 4.14 3.92 10.23
CA TYR A 18 5.58 3.96 9.96
C TYR A 18 5.91 4.52 8.58
N LEU A 19 4.96 4.54 7.64
CA LEU A 19 5.13 5.31 6.41
C LEU A 19 5.10 6.82 6.73
N PRO A 20 6.01 7.62 6.14
CA PRO A 20 5.89 9.07 6.14
C PRO A 20 4.53 9.53 5.60
N ASP A 21 3.91 10.50 6.27
CA ASP A 21 2.55 10.97 5.96
C ASP A 21 2.39 11.33 4.47
N GLU A 22 3.39 11.98 3.86
CA GLU A 22 3.37 12.36 2.44
C GLU A 22 3.33 11.15 1.49
N ILE A 23 4.03 10.06 1.85
CA ILE A 23 4.05 8.83 1.05
C ILE A 23 2.72 8.09 1.23
N MET A 24 2.23 7.99 2.46
CA MET A 24 0.94 7.38 2.77
C MET A 24 -0.20 8.09 2.02
N GLU A 25 -0.25 9.43 2.06
CA GLU A 25 -1.26 10.22 1.35
C GLU A 25 -1.21 9.99 -0.17
N LYS A 26 -0.01 9.96 -0.76
CA LYS A 26 0.17 9.65 -2.19
C LYS A 26 -0.40 8.28 -2.55
N VAL A 27 -0.11 7.27 -1.74
CA VAL A 27 -0.61 5.90 -1.95
C VAL A 27 -2.13 5.86 -1.80
N GLU A 28 -2.69 6.41 -0.72
CA GLU A 28 -4.14 6.42 -0.47
C GLU A 28 -4.90 7.13 -1.59
N VAL A 29 -4.50 8.36 -1.95
CA VAL A 29 -5.16 9.12 -3.03
C VAL A 29 -5.07 8.39 -4.36
N GLY A 30 -3.91 7.80 -4.67
CA GLY A 30 -3.71 7.08 -5.92
C GLY A 30 -4.48 5.76 -6.00
N LEU A 31 -4.62 5.02 -4.90
CA LEU A 31 -5.46 3.83 -4.81
C LEU A 31 -6.94 4.20 -4.90
N LEU A 32 -7.39 5.18 -4.12
CA LEU A 32 -8.79 5.64 -4.14
C LEU A 32 -9.23 6.04 -5.54
N THR A 33 -8.37 6.73 -6.29
CA THR A 33 -8.66 7.14 -7.67
C THR A 33 -8.81 5.95 -8.61
N ARG A 34 -8.03 4.87 -8.41
CA ARG A 34 -8.08 3.66 -9.26
C ARG A 34 -9.27 2.77 -8.92
N CYS A 35 -9.71 2.76 -7.66
CA CYS A 35 -10.90 2.04 -7.24
C CYS A 35 -12.20 2.82 -7.51
N LEU A 36 -12.10 4.11 -7.85
CA LEU A 36 -13.27 4.98 -7.99
C LEU A 36 -14.11 4.59 -9.22
N GLY A 37 -15.32 4.12 -8.97
CA GLY A 37 -16.26 3.72 -10.03
C GLY A 37 -15.96 2.36 -10.66
N VAL A 38 -15.10 1.55 -10.04
CA VAL A 38 -14.87 0.14 -10.38
C VAL A 38 -15.60 -0.73 -9.36
N GLU A 39 -16.32 -1.74 -9.82
CA GLU A 39 -16.96 -2.71 -8.92
C GLU A 39 -15.88 -3.53 -8.21
N GLU A 40 -16.08 -3.87 -6.94
CA GLU A 40 -15.06 -4.54 -6.11
C GLU A 40 -14.55 -5.85 -6.73
N GLU A 41 -15.42 -6.58 -7.42
CA GLU A 41 -15.14 -7.85 -8.11
C GLU A 41 -14.25 -7.68 -9.36
N GLU A 42 -14.17 -6.47 -9.91
CA GLU A 42 -13.36 -6.12 -11.08
C GLU A 42 -12.01 -5.48 -10.69
N ILE A 43 -11.77 -5.25 -9.39
CA ILE A 43 -10.52 -4.68 -8.91
C ILE A 43 -9.41 -5.74 -8.96
N ASP A 44 -8.38 -5.48 -9.77
CA ASP A 44 -7.14 -6.24 -9.75
C ASP A 44 -6.30 -5.83 -8.53
N MET A 45 -6.47 -6.58 -7.44
CA MET A 45 -5.78 -6.34 -6.17
C MET A 45 -4.25 -6.45 -6.32
N ASP A 46 -3.77 -7.37 -7.16
CA ASP A 46 -2.33 -7.58 -7.34
C ASP A 46 -1.71 -6.39 -8.09
N GLU A 47 -2.39 -5.86 -9.11
CA GLU A 47 -1.95 -4.65 -9.82
C GLU A 47 -1.89 -3.44 -8.89
N LEU A 48 -2.92 -3.25 -8.05
CA LEU A 48 -2.96 -2.13 -7.10
C LEU A 48 -1.88 -2.22 -6.04
N VAL A 49 -1.63 -3.41 -5.50
CA VAL A 49 -0.57 -3.65 -4.52
C VAL A 49 0.79 -3.41 -5.16
N LEU A 50 1.03 -3.93 -6.37
CA LEU A 50 2.26 -3.68 -7.11
C LEU A 50 2.47 -2.18 -7.33
N TRP A 51 1.45 -1.45 -7.77
CA TRP A 51 1.53 0.00 -7.94
C TRP A 51 1.90 0.72 -6.63
N ALA A 52 1.26 0.37 -5.52
CA ALA A 52 1.55 0.97 -4.21
C ALA A 52 3.00 0.71 -3.75
N ILE A 53 3.51 -0.51 -3.97
CA ILE A 53 4.91 -0.86 -3.68
C ILE A 53 5.87 0.03 -4.48
N HIS A 54 5.63 0.24 -5.78
CA HIS A 54 6.49 1.10 -6.59
C HIS A 54 6.52 2.55 -6.07
N VAL A 55 5.36 3.08 -5.65
CA VAL A 55 5.31 4.42 -5.04
C VAL A 55 6.12 4.48 -3.75
N ILE A 56 6.04 3.44 -2.91
CA ILE A 56 6.81 3.37 -1.66
C ILE A 56 8.30 3.24 -1.95
N ASP A 57 8.70 2.37 -2.87
CA ASP A 57 10.10 2.13 -3.25
C ASP A 57 10.75 3.34 -3.89
N ASP A 58 10.01 4.12 -4.70
CA ASP A 58 10.52 5.35 -5.32
C ASP A 58 10.81 6.45 -4.29
N GLU A 59 10.14 6.41 -3.13
CA GLU A 59 10.22 7.43 -2.09
C GLU A 59 11.13 7.01 -0.91
N ILE A 60 11.32 5.69 -0.69
CA ILE A 60 12.28 5.17 0.28
C ILE A 60 13.66 5.11 -0.36
N ASP A 61 14.57 5.94 0.13
CA ASP A 61 15.97 5.95 -0.31
C ASP A 61 16.59 4.54 -0.19
N PRO A 62 17.16 3.97 -1.26
CA PRO A 62 17.84 2.67 -1.24
C PRO A 62 18.98 2.56 -0.23
N SER A 63 19.49 3.68 0.30
CA SER A 63 20.53 3.71 1.33
C SER A 63 20.04 3.46 2.76
N LEU A 64 18.71 3.31 2.97
CA LEU A 64 18.09 3.01 4.27
C LEU A 64 17.74 1.51 4.47
N LEU A 65 18.09 0.64 3.52
CA LEU A 65 17.98 -0.83 3.58
C LEU A 65 19.35 -1.50 3.71
#